data_AF-A0A1Q7T6F2-F1
#
_entry.id   AF-A0A1Q7T6F2-F1
#
_cell.length_a   1.000
_cell.length_b   1.000
_cell.length_c   1.000
_cell.angle_alpha   90.00
_cell.angle_beta   90.00
_cell.angle_gamma   90.00
#
_symmetry.space_group_name_H-M   'P 1'
#
loop_
_entity.id
_entity.type
_entity.pdbx_description
1 polymer ?
#
loop_
_entity_poly.entity_id
_entity_poly.type
_entity_poly.pdbx_seq_one_letter_code
_entity_poly.pdbx_strand_id
1 'polypeptide(L)'
;MRSLVEPLVSNGYTLEMTPERLGWLEPTDAGLPLEQLREKFRQNGYLWLKGFFDRDVILDFRRHFFETISSGAKTFFDIVGSQEFEDFCAMPRLWNFYQEFLEGQPYLHKRKIMRFTHPGDSHCTGGHYDLIYLRAGTDKLCTSWIPLGDIPVEMGGLIYLEHSDAVGRQMEAEFRANNANLPPGERISAFNRNMRENGWISTNVVEMADRFKSRWLIA
;
A
#
# COMPACT_ATOMS: atom_id res chain seq x y z
N MET A 1 6.71 -21.50 -13.09
CA MET A 1 6.28 -21.00 -11.78
C MET A 1 7.48 -20.25 -11.20
N ARG A 2 7.33 -18.98 -10.81
CA ARG A 2 8.42 -18.27 -10.11
C ARG A 2 8.61 -18.95 -8.76
N SER A 3 9.78 -19.53 -8.52
CA SER A 3 10.12 -20.17 -7.25
C SER A 3 10.94 -19.20 -6.41
N LEU A 4 10.54 -19.01 -5.15
CA LEU A 4 11.37 -18.29 -4.17
C LEU A 4 12.58 -19.15 -3.81
N VAL A 5 13.72 -18.51 -3.62
CA VAL A 5 14.97 -19.19 -3.21
C VAL A 5 14.99 -19.41 -1.69
N GLU A 6 14.41 -18.47 -0.93
CA GLU A 6 14.36 -18.50 0.52
C GLU A 6 12.95 -18.14 1.05
N PRO A 7 12.57 -18.63 2.24
CA PRO A 7 11.33 -18.21 2.89
C PRO A 7 11.32 -16.71 3.21
N LEU A 8 10.17 -16.07 3.00
CA LEU A 8 9.97 -14.67 3.38
C LEU A 8 9.73 -14.57 4.89
N VAL A 9 10.26 -13.52 5.52
CA VAL A 9 10.12 -13.26 6.96
C VAL A 9 9.59 -11.85 7.17
N SER A 10 8.61 -11.69 8.05
CA SER A 10 8.08 -10.40 8.48
C SER A 10 8.01 -10.33 10.00
N ASN A 11 8.71 -9.36 10.61
CA ASN A 11 8.75 -9.17 12.06
C ASN A 11 9.08 -10.46 12.86
N GLY A 12 9.99 -11.29 12.33
CA GLY A 12 10.39 -12.56 12.94
C GLY A 12 9.46 -13.76 12.64
N TYR A 13 8.38 -13.56 11.89
CA TYR A 13 7.47 -14.63 11.47
C TYR A 13 7.77 -15.05 10.03
N THR A 14 8.15 -16.31 9.84
CA THR A 14 8.39 -16.91 8.52
C THR A 14 7.06 -17.26 7.86
N LEU A 15 6.84 -16.78 6.64
CA LEU A 15 5.66 -17.13 5.85
C LEU A 15 5.75 -18.57 5.34
N GLU A 16 4.64 -19.29 5.44
CA GLU A 16 4.50 -20.62 4.87
C GLU A 16 4.47 -20.55 3.34
N MET A 17 5.42 -21.21 2.68
CA MET A 17 5.53 -21.21 1.20
C MET A 17 4.67 -22.30 0.55
N THR A 18 3.42 -22.42 0.96
CA THR A 18 2.44 -23.33 0.35
C THR A 18 1.44 -22.55 -0.50
N PRO A 19 0.87 -23.11 -1.57
CA PRO A 19 -0.13 -22.42 -2.39
C PRO A 19 -1.36 -21.90 -1.61
N GLU A 20 -1.68 -22.53 -0.49
CA GLU A 20 -2.76 -22.19 0.43
C GLU A 20 -2.43 -20.99 1.33
N ARG A 21 -1.15 -20.59 1.44
CA ARG A 21 -0.66 -19.54 2.33
C ARG A 21 0.08 -18.42 1.63
N LEU A 22 0.63 -18.70 0.45
CA LEU A 22 1.39 -17.76 -0.36
C LEU A 22 1.05 -17.95 -1.84
N GLY A 23 0.63 -16.86 -2.48
CA GLY A 23 0.31 -16.79 -3.91
C GLY A 23 0.96 -15.57 -4.56
N TRP A 24 0.81 -15.45 -5.88
CA TRP A 24 1.29 -14.28 -6.62
C TRP A 24 0.14 -13.30 -6.87
N LEU A 25 0.46 -12.01 -6.86
CA LEU A 25 -0.42 -10.97 -7.37
C LEU A 25 -0.60 -11.18 -8.88
N GLU A 26 -1.83 -11.01 -9.34
CA GLU A 26 -2.16 -11.13 -10.76
C GLU A 26 -1.89 -9.78 -11.45
N PRO A 27 -1.03 -9.75 -12.49
CA PRO A 27 -0.75 -8.52 -13.21
C PRO A 27 -2.02 -8.05 -13.93
N THR A 28 -2.29 -6.76 -13.85
CA THR A 28 -3.35 -6.12 -14.63
C THR A 28 -2.75 -5.27 -15.73
N ASP A 29 -3.22 -5.46 -16.96
CA ASP A 29 -2.87 -4.59 -18.08
C ASP A 29 -3.47 -3.19 -17.85
N ALA A 30 -2.60 -2.19 -17.82
CA ALA A 30 -2.96 -0.78 -17.63
C ALA A 30 -3.76 -0.19 -18.80
N GLY A 31 -3.75 -0.83 -19.98
CA GLY A 31 -4.52 -0.42 -21.16
C GLY A 31 -5.97 -0.88 -21.18
N LEU A 32 -6.42 -1.68 -20.19
CA LEU A 32 -7.81 -2.13 -20.13
C LEU A 32 -8.78 -0.94 -19.95
N PRO A 33 -10.03 -1.05 -20.45
CA PRO A 33 -11.07 -0.08 -20.15
C PRO A 33 -11.24 0.12 -18.64
N LEU A 34 -11.44 1.37 -18.21
CA LEU A 34 -11.54 1.73 -16.80
C LEU A 34 -12.61 0.96 -16.03
N GLU A 35 -13.74 0.62 -16.67
CA GLU A 35 -14.78 -0.20 -16.06
C GLU A 35 -14.25 -1.59 -15.66
N GLN A 36 -13.44 -2.21 -16.52
CA GLN A 36 -12.82 -3.50 -16.22
C GLN A 36 -11.75 -3.38 -15.12
N LEU A 37 -11.01 -2.26 -15.10
CA LEU A 37 -10.08 -1.97 -14.01
C LEU A 37 -10.82 -1.81 -12.68
N ARG A 38 -11.95 -1.10 -12.65
CA ARG A 38 -12.79 -0.96 -11.45
C ARG A 38 -13.36 -2.30 -11.00
N GLU A 39 -13.80 -3.14 -11.93
CA GLU A 39 -14.28 -4.49 -11.63
C GLU A 39 -13.19 -5.33 -10.96
N LYS A 40 -12.00 -5.39 -11.57
CA LYS A 40 -10.84 -6.09 -10.99
C LYS A 40 -10.46 -5.56 -9.61
N PHE A 41 -10.45 -4.23 -9.44
CA PHE A 41 -10.15 -3.62 -8.16
C PHE A 41 -11.20 -3.97 -7.10
N ARG A 42 -12.50 -4.00 -7.44
CA ARG A 42 -13.57 -4.40 -6.52
C ARG A 42 -13.46 -5.87 -6.13
N GLN A 43 -13.07 -6.74 -7.04
CA GLN A 43 -12.91 -8.18 -6.79
C GLN A 43 -11.70 -8.49 -5.91
N ASN A 44 -10.58 -7.79 -6.15
CA ASN A 44 -9.29 -8.15 -5.58
C ASN A 44 -8.83 -7.23 -4.43
N GLY A 45 -9.32 -5.99 -4.37
CA GLY A 45 -8.83 -4.94 -3.49
C GLY A 45 -7.53 -4.26 -3.94
N TYR A 46 -7.00 -4.63 -5.11
CA TYR A 46 -5.77 -4.08 -5.68
C TYR A 46 -5.78 -4.11 -7.21
N LEU A 47 -4.88 -3.35 -7.83
CA LEU A 47 -4.47 -3.49 -9.22
C LEU A 47 -2.95 -3.49 -9.30
N TRP A 48 -2.36 -4.53 -9.86
CA TRP A 48 -0.92 -4.56 -10.16
C TRP A 48 -0.68 -4.13 -11.61
N LEU A 49 -0.66 -2.82 -11.84
CA LEU A 49 -0.59 -2.21 -13.17
C LEU A 49 0.85 -2.24 -13.72
N LYS A 50 1.16 -3.22 -14.57
CA LYS A 50 2.49 -3.33 -15.20
C LYS A 50 2.62 -2.30 -16.32
N GLY A 51 3.77 -1.62 -16.38
CA GLY A 51 4.04 -0.63 -17.43
C GLY A 51 3.14 0.62 -17.35
N PHE A 52 2.59 0.93 -16.17
CA PHE A 52 1.74 2.11 -16.00
C PHE A 52 2.50 3.42 -16.17
N PHE A 53 3.80 3.46 -15.86
CA PHE A 53 4.62 4.66 -16.04
C PHE A 53 5.62 4.44 -17.17
N ASP A 54 5.96 5.53 -17.86
CA ASP A 54 7.12 5.53 -18.75
C ASP A 54 8.38 5.30 -17.90
N ARG A 55 9.24 4.40 -18.36
CA ARG A 55 10.39 3.93 -17.58
C ARG A 55 11.32 5.07 -17.20
N ASP A 56 11.54 6.02 -18.11
CA ASP A 56 12.48 7.12 -17.91
C ASP A 56 12.03 8.06 -16.79
N VAL A 57 10.72 8.31 -16.65
CA VAL A 57 10.18 9.12 -15.54
C VAL A 57 10.53 8.51 -14.18
N ILE A 58 10.43 7.19 -14.05
CA ILE A 58 10.80 6.47 -12.83
C ILE A 58 12.32 6.51 -12.61
N LEU A 59 13.11 6.29 -13.65
CA LEU A 59 14.57 6.26 -13.55
C LEU A 59 15.20 7.63 -13.28
N ASP A 60 14.61 8.70 -13.79
CA ASP A 60 15.06 10.06 -13.55
C ASP A 60 14.78 10.47 -12.11
N PHE A 61 13.58 10.17 -11.59
CA PHE A 61 13.29 10.40 -10.18
C PHE A 61 14.14 9.52 -9.26
N ARG A 62 14.40 8.25 -9.64
CA ARG A 62 15.35 7.37 -8.94
C ARG A 62 16.74 8.01 -8.88
N ARG A 63 17.23 8.56 -9.98
CA ARG A 63 18.54 9.22 -10.04
C ARG A 63 18.60 10.42 -9.11
N HIS A 64 17.60 11.31 -9.18
CA HIS A 64 17.47 12.45 -8.28
C HIS A 64 17.46 12.02 -6.80
N PHE A 65 16.73 10.94 -6.48
CA PHE A 65 16.72 10.36 -5.14
C PHE A 65 18.12 9.94 -4.69
N PHE A 66 18.82 9.12 -5.47
CA PHE A 66 20.15 8.62 -5.10
C PHE A 66 21.21 9.72 -5.02
N GLU A 67 21.21 10.68 -5.96
CA GLU A 67 22.11 11.83 -5.93
C GLU A 67 21.89 12.67 -4.66
N THR A 68 20.63 12.92 -4.30
CA THR A 68 20.30 13.70 -3.10
C THR A 68 20.69 12.98 -1.82
N ILE A 69 20.35 11.69 -1.64
CA ILE A 69 20.71 10.97 -0.41
C ILE A 69 22.22 10.74 -0.28
N SER A 70 22.95 10.68 -1.41
CA SER A 70 24.42 10.55 -1.39
C SER A 70 25.12 11.74 -0.72
N SER A 71 24.43 12.88 -0.66
CA SER A 71 24.88 14.08 0.05
C SER A 71 24.67 14.01 1.57
N GLY A 72 24.03 12.94 2.07
CA GLY A 72 23.89 12.60 3.49
C GLY A 72 22.45 12.28 3.88
N ALA A 73 22.23 11.33 4.79
CA ALA A 73 20.89 10.83 5.14
C ALA A 73 19.87 11.89 5.61
N LYS A 74 20.34 13.06 6.09
CA LYS A 74 19.46 14.18 6.48
C LYS A 74 18.74 14.81 5.28
N THR A 75 19.28 14.69 4.07
CA THR A 75 18.68 15.24 2.84
C THR A 75 17.44 14.46 2.39
N PHE A 76 17.15 13.32 3.01
CA PHE A 76 15.92 12.57 2.75
C PHE A 76 14.66 13.42 2.96
N PHE A 77 14.64 14.24 4.03
CA PHE A 77 13.51 15.13 4.29
C PHE A 77 13.41 16.27 3.28
N ASP A 78 14.54 16.68 2.69
CA ASP A 78 14.56 17.69 1.63
C ASP A 78 13.86 17.14 0.37
N ILE A 79 14.09 15.87 0.02
CA ILE A 79 13.38 15.20 -1.10
C ILE A 79 11.88 15.15 -0.83
N VAL A 80 11.46 14.72 0.36
CA VAL A 80 10.03 14.59 0.70
C VAL A 80 9.30 15.94 0.70
N GLY A 81 10.03 17.04 0.93
CA GLY A 81 9.52 18.40 0.87
C GLY A 81 9.70 19.09 -0.49
N SER A 82 10.31 18.43 -1.49
CA SER A 82 10.71 19.06 -2.74
C SER A 82 9.57 19.16 -3.76
N GLN A 83 9.69 20.09 -4.70
CA GLN A 83 8.75 20.22 -5.81
C GLN A 83 8.83 19.00 -6.75
N GLU A 84 10.02 18.45 -6.95
CA GLU A 84 10.25 17.26 -7.78
C GLU A 84 9.47 16.06 -7.25
N PHE A 85 9.39 15.88 -5.93
CA PHE A 85 8.57 14.81 -5.34
C PHE A 85 7.06 15.11 -5.41
N GLU A 86 6.65 16.37 -5.28
CA GLU A 86 5.27 16.79 -5.53
C GLU A 86 4.84 16.47 -6.97
N ASP A 87 5.64 16.89 -7.95
CA ASP A 87 5.38 16.69 -9.37
C ASP A 87 5.38 15.20 -9.73
N PHE A 88 6.27 14.41 -9.12
CA PHE A 88 6.26 12.95 -9.24
C PHE A 88 4.96 12.35 -8.70
N CYS A 89 4.49 12.75 -7.52
CA CYS A 89 3.23 12.23 -6.98
C CYS A 89 1.97 12.76 -7.69
N ALA A 90 2.07 13.89 -8.39
CA ALA A 90 0.98 14.53 -9.11
C ALA A 90 1.09 14.37 -10.65
N MET A 91 1.90 13.43 -11.14
CA MET A 91 2.09 13.16 -12.56
C MET A 91 0.76 13.15 -13.33
N PRO A 92 0.64 13.83 -14.50
CA PRO A 92 -0.63 13.95 -15.22
C PRO A 92 -1.30 12.61 -15.53
N ARG A 93 -0.51 11.59 -15.89
CA ARG A 93 -1.03 10.23 -16.16
C ARG A 93 -1.68 9.60 -14.91
N LEU A 94 -1.08 9.75 -13.74
CA LEU A 94 -1.61 9.24 -12.48
C LEU A 94 -2.83 10.05 -12.02
N TRP A 95 -2.75 11.38 -12.13
CA TRP A 95 -3.84 12.28 -11.79
C TRP A 95 -5.10 11.99 -12.62
N ASN A 96 -4.95 11.93 -13.95
CA ASN A 96 -6.06 11.63 -14.86
C ASN A 96 -6.63 10.24 -14.62
N PHE A 97 -5.76 9.24 -14.41
CA PHE A 97 -6.20 7.90 -14.03
C PHE A 97 -7.09 7.93 -12.80
N TYR A 98 -6.68 8.59 -11.71
CA TYR A 98 -7.51 8.65 -10.50
C TYR A 98 -8.77 9.49 -10.67
N GLN A 99 -8.71 10.58 -11.43
CA GLN A 99 -9.88 11.39 -11.70
C GLN A 99 -10.98 10.58 -12.38
N GLU A 100 -10.60 9.82 -13.41
CA GLU A 100 -11.54 8.95 -14.13
C GLU A 100 -11.90 7.72 -13.29
N PHE A 101 -10.92 7.04 -12.68
CA PHE A 101 -11.13 5.81 -11.90
C PHE A 101 -12.06 6.03 -10.70
N LEU A 102 -11.91 7.14 -9.98
CA LEU A 102 -12.74 7.51 -8.82
C LEU A 102 -14.01 8.30 -9.18
N GLU A 103 -14.18 8.65 -10.46
CA GLU A 103 -15.34 9.39 -10.98
C GLU A 103 -15.51 10.77 -10.32
N GLY A 104 -14.41 11.48 -10.10
CA GLY A 104 -14.43 12.77 -9.42
C GLY A 104 -13.05 13.40 -9.31
N GLN A 105 -13.00 14.65 -8.82
CA GLN A 105 -11.73 15.34 -8.61
C GLN A 105 -10.95 14.65 -7.48
N PRO A 106 -9.74 14.13 -7.75
CA PRO A 106 -8.94 13.48 -6.71
C PRO A 106 -8.35 14.54 -5.78
N TYR A 107 -8.09 14.13 -4.54
CA TYR A 107 -7.34 14.91 -3.57
C TYR A 107 -6.06 14.16 -3.22
N LEU A 108 -4.91 14.73 -3.56
CA LEU A 108 -3.62 14.18 -3.14
C LEU A 108 -3.36 14.59 -1.68
N HIS A 109 -3.19 13.60 -0.80
CA HIS A 109 -2.87 13.87 0.59
C HIS A 109 -1.54 14.61 0.73
N LYS A 110 -1.50 15.65 1.57
CA LYS A 110 -0.28 16.42 1.86
C LYS A 110 0.88 15.53 2.36
N ARG A 111 0.56 14.55 3.20
CA ARG A 111 1.54 13.58 3.70
C ARG A 111 1.67 12.44 2.70
N LYS A 112 2.83 12.37 2.05
CA LYS A 112 3.26 11.28 1.17
C LYS A 112 4.44 10.59 1.81
N ILE A 113 4.54 9.28 1.63
CA ILE A 113 5.58 8.48 2.28
C ILE A 113 6.54 7.98 1.22
N MET A 114 7.81 8.35 1.36
CA MET A 114 8.91 7.70 0.68
C MET A 114 9.54 6.67 1.63
N ARG A 115 9.95 5.52 1.11
CA ARG A 115 10.58 4.46 1.90
C ARG A 115 11.76 3.88 1.15
N PHE A 116 12.82 3.58 1.87
CA PHE A 116 13.88 2.68 1.45
C PHE A 116 14.21 1.78 2.65
N THR A 117 14.49 0.52 2.38
CA THR A 117 14.87 -0.47 3.39
C THR A 117 16.32 -0.86 3.16
N HIS A 118 17.04 -1.11 4.25
CA HIS A 118 18.39 -1.66 4.16
C HIS A 118 18.30 -3.18 4.08
N PRO A 119 19.08 -3.85 3.21
CA PRO A 119 19.18 -5.29 3.21
C PRO A 119 19.51 -5.82 4.62
N GLY A 120 18.74 -6.81 5.09
CA GLY A 120 18.89 -7.39 6.42
C GLY A 120 18.14 -6.67 7.55
N ASP A 121 17.43 -5.57 7.28
CA ASP A 121 16.52 -4.98 8.27
C ASP A 121 15.37 -5.95 8.57
N SER A 122 15.25 -6.33 9.84
CA SER A 122 14.23 -7.28 10.33
C SER A 122 12.88 -6.62 10.60
N HIS A 123 12.81 -5.29 10.61
CA HIS A 123 11.57 -4.57 10.89
C HIS A 123 10.71 -4.45 9.63
N CYS A 124 9.46 -4.92 9.72
CA CYS A 124 8.48 -4.80 8.65
C CYS A 124 7.24 -4.08 9.14
N THR A 125 6.54 -3.38 8.24
CA THR A 125 5.24 -2.79 8.58
C THR A 125 4.24 -3.91 8.90
N GLY A 126 3.57 -3.83 10.05
CA GLY A 126 2.52 -4.78 10.41
C GLY A 126 1.33 -4.73 9.45
N GLY A 127 0.52 -5.79 9.42
CA GLY A 127 -0.67 -5.87 8.59
C GLY A 127 -1.73 -4.84 9.00
N HIS A 128 -2.16 -4.03 8.04
CA HIS A 128 -3.17 -2.98 8.20
C HIS A 128 -3.81 -2.65 6.84
N TYR A 129 -4.81 -1.78 6.85
CA TYR A 129 -5.34 -1.12 5.65
C TYR A 129 -5.30 0.41 5.88
N ASP A 130 -5.00 1.20 4.86
CA ASP A 130 -4.66 2.62 5.03
C ASP A 130 -5.80 3.49 5.61
N LEU A 131 -7.06 3.14 5.30
CA LEU A 131 -8.22 3.90 5.75
C LEU A 131 -8.29 4.01 7.28
N ILE A 132 -7.68 3.08 8.03
CA ILE A 132 -7.58 3.10 9.48
C ILE A 132 -6.97 4.42 10.02
N TYR A 133 -6.09 5.06 9.24
CA TYR A 133 -5.42 6.32 9.58
C TYR A 133 -6.04 7.55 8.89
N LEU A 134 -6.89 7.33 7.88
CA LEU A 134 -7.35 8.36 6.94
C LEU A 134 -8.88 8.49 6.89
N ARG A 135 -9.57 8.25 8.02
CA ARG A 135 -11.05 8.22 8.11
C ARG A 135 -11.75 9.58 7.95
N ALA A 136 -11.01 10.68 7.90
CA ALA A 136 -11.59 12.01 7.75
C ALA A 136 -12.03 12.24 6.30
N GLY A 137 -13.35 12.33 6.06
CA GLY A 137 -13.92 12.70 4.77
C GLY A 137 -14.62 11.54 4.06
N THR A 138 -13.89 10.77 3.26
CA THR A 138 -14.44 9.72 2.39
C THR A 138 -13.77 8.36 2.61
N ASP A 139 -14.49 7.28 2.33
CA ASP A 139 -13.95 5.92 2.23
C ASP A 139 -13.57 5.52 0.79
N LYS A 140 -13.71 6.44 -0.18
CA LYS A 140 -13.16 6.33 -1.54
C LYS A 140 -11.69 6.73 -1.56
N LEU A 141 -10.87 5.91 -0.90
CA LEU A 141 -9.42 6.10 -0.79
C LEU A 141 -8.68 5.04 -1.62
N CYS A 142 -7.63 5.46 -2.33
CA CYS A 142 -6.72 4.56 -3.03
C CYS A 142 -5.27 5.01 -2.78
N THR A 143 -4.38 4.03 -2.71
CA THR A 143 -2.94 4.25 -2.54
C THR A 143 -2.20 3.72 -3.75
N SER A 144 -1.31 4.53 -4.32
CA SER A 144 -0.32 4.08 -5.31
C SER A 144 1.00 3.79 -4.60
N TRP A 145 1.45 2.55 -4.69
CA TRP A 145 2.82 2.19 -4.34
C TRP A 145 3.65 2.10 -5.61
N ILE A 146 4.62 3.00 -5.76
CA ILE A 146 5.39 3.18 -7.00
C ILE A 146 6.84 2.81 -6.71
N PRO A 147 7.36 1.69 -7.25
CA PRO A 147 8.76 1.34 -7.05
C PRO A 147 9.67 2.25 -7.88
N LEU A 148 10.77 2.72 -7.29
CA LEU A 148 11.80 3.49 -8.00
C LEU A 148 12.80 2.58 -8.74
N GLY A 149 12.32 1.49 -9.32
CA GLY A 149 13.08 0.48 -10.07
C GLY A 149 12.65 -0.94 -9.75
N ASP A 150 13.47 -1.92 -10.10
CA ASP A 150 13.12 -3.33 -9.88
C ASP A 150 13.13 -3.67 -8.39
N ILE A 151 12.08 -4.35 -7.94
CA ILE A 151 11.89 -4.82 -6.57
C ILE A 151 11.57 -6.32 -6.63
N PRO A 152 12.58 -7.19 -6.67
CA PRO A 152 12.40 -8.62 -6.45
C PRO A 152 11.76 -8.87 -5.08
N VAL A 153 10.99 -9.94 -4.93
CA VAL A 153 10.28 -10.27 -3.68
C VAL A 153 11.25 -10.37 -2.49
N GLU A 154 12.46 -10.87 -2.74
CA GLU A 154 13.53 -11.04 -1.75
C GLU A 154 14.08 -9.71 -1.24
N MET A 155 13.92 -8.61 -1.99
CA MET A 155 14.24 -7.26 -1.52
C MET A 155 13.16 -6.67 -0.61
N GLY A 156 12.07 -7.41 -0.39
CA GLY A 156 10.86 -6.91 0.25
C GLY A 156 9.96 -6.16 -0.73
N GLY A 157 9.00 -5.43 -0.21
CA GLY A 157 7.99 -4.73 -1.01
C GLY A 157 6.66 -4.72 -0.29
N LEU A 158 5.57 -4.82 -1.06
CA LEU A 158 4.22 -4.97 -0.52
C LEU A 158 3.74 -6.41 -0.68
N ILE A 159 3.00 -6.86 0.34
CA ILE A 159 2.22 -8.08 0.28
C ILE A 159 0.77 -7.74 0.60
N TYR A 160 -0.18 -8.42 -0.05
CA TYR A 160 -1.61 -8.22 0.18
C TYR A 160 -2.21 -9.50 0.71
N LEU A 161 -3.14 -9.40 1.65
CA LEU A 161 -3.91 -10.56 2.07
C LEU A 161 -5.06 -10.74 1.06
N GLU A 162 -5.16 -11.90 0.44
CA GLU A 162 -6.11 -12.15 -0.64
C GLU A 162 -7.56 -11.85 -0.19
N HIS A 163 -8.29 -11.09 -1.01
CA HIS A 163 -9.66 -10.62 -0.75
C HIS A 163 -9.85 -9.77 0.53
N SER A 164 -8.79 -9.17 1.09
CA SER A 164 -8.88 -8.45 2.36
C SER A 164 -9.58 -7.07 2.29
N ASP A 165 -9.87 -6.51 1.10
CA ASP A 165 -10.64 -5.25 1.00
C ASP A 165 -12.04 -5.40 1.59
N ALA A 166 -12.73 -6.52 1.29
CA ALA A 166 -14.05 -6.80 1.83
C ALA A 166 -14.02 -6.92 3.37
N VAL A 167 -12.99 -7.58 3.90
CA VAL A 167 -12.75 -7.69 5.35
C VAL A 167 -12.49 -6.32 5.96
N GLY A 168 -11.65 -5.50 5.35
CA GLY A 168 -11.36 -4.13 5.80
C GLY A 168 -12.62 -3.25 5.82
N ARG A 169 -13.47 -3.34 4.79
CA ARG A 169 -14.76 -2.62 4.74
C ARG A 169 -15.70 -3.04 5.86
N GLN A 170 -15.77 -4.33 6.19
CA GLN A 170 -16.54 -4.82 7.32
C GLN A 170 -16.00 -4.26 8.64
N MET A 171 -14.69 -4.33 8.86
CA MET A 171 -14.04 -3.78 10.05
C MET A 171 -14.31 -2.27 10.21
N GLU A 172 -14.30 -1.51 9.10
CA GLU A 172 -14.65 -0.08 9.12
C GLU A 172 -16.14 0.19 9.38
N ALA A 173 -17.05 -0.68 8.92
CA ALA A 173 -18.46 -0.58 9.25
C ALA A 173 -18.72 -0.84 10.74
N GLU A 174 -18.09 -1.86 11.31
CA GLU A 174 -18.13 -2.19 12.74
C GLU A 174 -17.53 -1.05 13.59
N PHE A 175 -16.37 -0.53 13.18
CA PHE A 175 -15.73 0.61 13.85
C PHE A 175 -16.65 1.84 13.85
N ARG A 176 -17.26 2.18 12.70
CA ARG A 176 -18.24 3.29 12.61
C ARG A 176 -19.43 3.09 13.53
N ALA A 177 -19.97 1.88 13.61
CA ALA A 177 -21.09 1.56 14.51
C ALA A 177 -20.70 1.73 15.99
N ASN A 178 -19.54 1.20 16.38
CA ASN A 178 -19.02 1.31 17.75
C ASN A 178 -18.71 2.76 18.16
N ASN A 179 -18.39 3.60 17.18
CA ASN A 179 -18.03 5.00 17.38
C ASN A 179 -19.20 5.97 17.26
N ALA A 180 -20.39 5.53 16.87
CA ALA A 180 -21.51 6.42 16.54
C ALA A 180 -21.84 7.45 17.64
N ASN A 181 -21.65 7.07 18.91
CA ASN A 181 -21.97 7.89 20.08
C ASN A 181 -20.78 8.67 20.67
N LEU A 182 -19.58 8.59 20.06
CA LEU A 182 -18.41 9.35 20.52
C LEU A 182 -18.49 10.83 20.09
N PRO A 183 -17.70 11.74 20.68
CA PRO A 183 -17.51 13.10 20.15
C PRO A 183 -16.90 13.08 18.73
N PRO A 184 -17.20 14.05 17.86
CA PRO A 184 -16.78 14.03 16.45
C PRO A 184 -15.29 13.74 16.20
N GLY A 185 -14.39 14.35 16.98
CA GLY A 185 -12.95 14.11 16.85
C GLY A 185 -12.52 12.69 17.22
N GLU A 186 -13.17 12.08 18.22
CA GLU A 186 -12.91 10.70 18.63
C GLU A 186 -13.49 9.67 17.65
N ARG A 187 -14.59 10.00 16.96
CA ARG A 187 -15.24 9.09 16.00
C ARG A 187 -14.32 8.63 14.89
N ILE A 188 -13.45 9.52 14.43
CA ILE A 188 -12.54 9.28 13.30
C ILE A 188 -11.10 8.95 13.75
N SER A 189 -10.79 9.12 15.04
CA SER A 189 -9.45 8.88 15.56
C SER A 189 -9.07 7.40 15.45
N ALA A 190 -7.86 7.14 14.95
CA ALA A 190 -7.24 5.83 15.01
C ALA A 190 -6.81 5.43 16.44
N PHE A 191 -6.85 6.37 17.39
CA PHE A 191 -6.38 6.20 18.76
C PHE A 191 -7.54 6.49 19.74
N ASN A 192 -8.54 5.62 19.74
CA ASN A 192 -9.62 5.63 20.73
C ASN A 192 -9.80 4.24 21.32
N ARG A 193 -10.72 4.11 22.29
CA ARG A 193 -10.99 2.84 23.00
C ARG A 193 -11.40 1.66 22.13
N ASN A 194 -11.78 1.90 20.87
CA ASN A 194 -12.26 0.88 19.94
C ASN A 194 -11.18 0.45 18.92
N MET A 195 -9.91 0.82 19.17
CA MET A 195 -8.77 0.57 18.27
C MET A 195 -7.52 0.10 19.04
N ARG A 196 -6.64 -0.65 18.36
CA ARG A 196 -5.31 -1.00 18.90
C ARG A 196 -4.37 0.20 18.81
N GLU A 197 -3.45 0.32 19.78
CA GLU A 197 -2.58 1.50 19.97
C GLU A 197 -1.79 1.96 18.73
N ASN A 198 -1.42 1.04 17.81
CA ASN A 198 -0.60 1.37 16.64
C ASN A 198 -1.38 1.41 15.31
N GLY A 199 -2.69 1.18 15.33
CA GLY A 199 -3.51 1.06 14.11
C GLY A 199 -3.22 -0.19 13.25
N TRP A 200 -2.35 -1.09 13.71
CA TRP A 200 -2.12 -2.38 13.06
C TRP A 200 -3.12 -3.44 13.53
N ILE A 201 -3.49 -4.33 12.61
CA ILE A 201 -4.27 -5.52 12.93
C ILE A 201 -3.37 -6.52 13.67
N SER A 202 -2.21 -6.85 13.11
CA SER A 202 -1.18 -7.68 13.74
C SER A 202 0.19 -7.49 13.08
N THR A 203 1.27 -7.73 13.81
CA THR A 203 2.62 -7.92 13.23
C THR A 203 2.87 -9.37 12.84
N ASN A 204 2.08 -10.31 13.39
CA ASN A 204 2.13 -11.72 13.04
C ASN A 204 1.30 -11.97 11.78
N VAL A 205 1.96 -11.89 10.62
CA VAL A 205 1.31 -12.08 9.32
C VAL A 205 0.86 -13.53 9.10
N VAL A 206 1.49 -14.51 9.76
CA VAL A 206 1.09 -15.93 9.68
C VAL A 206 -0.28 -16.12 10.35
N GLU A 207 -0.42 -15.62 11.58
CA GLU A 207 -1.70 -15.64 12.31
C GLU A 207 -2.81 -14.92 11.54
N MET A 208 -2.50 -13.84 10.81
CA MET A 208 -3.51 -13.15 9.99
C MET A 208 -4.06 -14.04 8.88
N ALA A 209 -3.20 -14.80 8.19
CA ALA A 209 -3.64 -15.74 7.15
C ALA A 209 -4.61 -16.79 7.72
N ASP A 210 -4.34 -17.29 8.94
CA ASP A 210 -5.25 -18.17 9.68
C ASP A 210 -6.57 -17.51 10.05
N ARG A 211 -6.47 -16.36 10.72
CA ARG A 211 -7.61 -15.61 11.23
C ARG A 211 -8.60 -15.26 10.13
N PHE A 212 -8.10 -14.87 8.98
CA PHE A 212 -8.92 -14.44 7.84
C PHE A 212 -9.14 -15.55 6.81
N LYS A 213 -8.64 -16.77 7.06
CA LYS A 213 -8.78 -17.94 6.17
C LYS A 213 -8.38 -17.60 4.72
N SER A 214 -7.21 -16.99 4.59
CA SER A 214 -6.70 -16.43 3.33
C SER A 214 -5.20 -16.72 3.19
N ARG A 215 -4.61 -16.22 2.12
CA ARG A 215 -3.18 -16.31 1.80
C ARG A 215 -2.61 -14.93 1.47
N TRP A 216 -1.30 -14.80 1.66
CA TRP A 216 -0.59 -13.59 1.23
C TRP A 216 -0.26 -13.65 -0.26
N LEU A 217 -0.35 -12.51 -0.93
CA LEU A 217 -0.02 -12.32 -2.33
C LEU A 217 1.22 -11.43 -2.48
N ILE A 218 2.18 -11.88 -3.28
CA ILE A 218 3.48 -11.23 -3.56
C ILE A 218 3.62 -10.87 -5.06
N ALA A 219 4.45 -9.89 -5.44
CA ALA A 219 4.63 -9.43 -6.83
C ALA A 219 6.05 -9.67 -7.38
#